data_AF-A0A915EHE8-F1
#
_entry.id   AF-A0A915EHE8-F1
#
_cell.length_a   1.000
_cell.length_b   1.000
_cell.length_c   1.000
_cell.angle_alpha   90.00
_cell.angle_beta   90.00
_cell.angle_gamma   90.00
#
_symmetry.space_group_name_H-M   'P 1'
#
loop_
_entity.id
_entity.type
_entity.pdbx_description
1 polymer ?
#
loop_
_entity_poly.entity_id
_entity_poly.type
_entity_poly.pdbx_seq_one_letter_code
_entity_poly.pdbx_strand_id
1 'polypeptide(L)'
;MGQSSSQSKRSIVIEDADRIQINSSPLHCPVCLLVFPSAPLVLPCGHTFCRKCIEKSMSSPHMRTSTQQFMECPLCREKVSIHFRRTRNFVVEDILSSIECYEPPLVVLTNDIVATQKITIQRIKQKHSASEEVNRKLIKRNSELTKVIRILSAIVGACCLSVLAYTLYIV
;
A
#
# COMPACT_ATOMS: atom_id res chain seq x y z
N MET A 1 23.02 26.33 -5.25
CA MET A 1 23.08 25.37 -4.12
C MET A 1 22.75 23.99 -4.67
N GLY A 2 23.75 23.26 -5.16
CA GLY A 2 23.58 21.89 -5.64
C GLY A 2 24.15 20.94 -4.60
N GLN A 3 23.31 20.10 -4.01
CA GLN A 3 23.76 19.02 -3.12
C GLN A 3 24.00 17.78 -3.97
N SER A 4 25.25 17.55 -4.34
CA SER A 4 25.75 16.27 -4.82
C SER A 4 26.16 15.44 -3.61
N SER A 5 25.26 14.58 -3.14
CA SER A 5 25.54 13.58 -2.11
C SER A 5 26.40 12.46 -2.69
N SER A 6 27.72 12.60 -2.56
CA SER A 6 28.73 11.59 -2.83
C SER A 6 28.70 10.49 -1.76
N GLN A 7 27.88 9.46 -1.97
CA GLN A 7 28.00 8.24 -1.17
C GLN A 7 29.21 7.44 -1.63
N SER A 8 30.23 7.41 -0.77
CA SER A 8 31.43 6.59 -0.89
C SER A 8 31.05 5.10 -0.98
N LYS A 9 31.22 4.49 -2.16
CA LYS A 9 31.13 3.04 -2.33
C LYS A 9 32.32 2.39 -1.64
N ARG A 10 32.14 1.90 -0.41
CA ARG A 10 33.08 0.96 0.21
C ARG A 10 32.95 -0.39 -0.50
N SER A 11 34.05 -0.87 -1.07
CA SER A 11 34.19 -2.26 -1.53
C SER A 11 34.21 -3.16 -0.29
N ILE A 12 33.18 -3.99 -0.13
CA ILE A 12 33.13 -5.01 0.92
C ILE A 12 33.86 -6.24 0.37
N VAL A 13 34.90 -6.70 1.06
CA VAL A 13 35.50 -8.01 0.83
C VAL A 13 34.57 -9.03 1.48
N ILE A 14 34.02 -9.96 0.70
CA ILE A 14 33.19 -11.06 1.21
C ILE A 14 34.06 -12.32 1.16
N GLU A 15 34.66 -12.68 2.29
CA GLU A 15 35.38 -13.96 2.46
C GLU A 15 34.36 -15.10 2.57
N ASP A 16 34.64 -16.26 1.96
CA ASP A 16 33.76 -17.45 1.96
C ASP A 16 32.29 -17.17 1.56
N ALA A 17 32.12 -16.42 0.46
CA ALA A 17 30.84 -15.88 0.00
C ALA A 17 29.91 -16.91 -0.68
N ASP A 18 29.82 -18.14 -0.15
CA ASP A 18 29.01 -19.21 -0.74
C ASP A 18 27.51 -18.86 -0.78
N ARG A 19 27.06 -17.93 0.07
CA ARG A 19 25.66 -17.45 0.13
C ARG A 19 25.59 -15.96 0.46
N ILE A 20 25.23 -15.13 -0.53
CA ILE A 20 24.97 -13.70 -0.35
C ILE A 20 23.47 -13.43 -0.45
N GLN A 21 22.89 -12.77 0.55
CA GLN A 21 21.53 -12.23 0.45
C GLN A 21 21.56 -10.87 -0.24
N ILE A 22 20.84 -10.74 -1.35
CA ILE A 22 20.68 -9.49 -2.09
C ILE A 22 19.24 -8.99 -1.99
N ASN A 23 19.08 -7.68 -1.82
CA ASN A 23 17.81 -7.01 -2.09
C ASN A 23 17.45 -7.23 -3.58
N SER A 24 16.20 -7.56 -3.88
CA SER A 24 15.73 -7.77 -5.24
C SER A 24 15.51 -6.48 -6.03
N SER A 25 15.41 -5.31 -5.39
CA SER A 25 15.16 -4.01 -6.04
C SER A 25 16.12 -3.67 -7.20
N PRO A 26 17.44 -3.98 -7.15
CA PRO A 26 18.36 -3.75 -8.28
C PRO A 26 18.04 -4.61 -9.51
N LEU A 27 17.27 -5.69 -9.33
CA LEU A 27 16.82 -6.58 -10.39
C LEU A 27 15.48 -6.16 -11.00
N HIS A 28 14.93 -5.02 -10.61
CA HIS A 28 13.70 -4.47 -11.15
C HIS A 28 13.97 -3.42 -12.21
N CYS A 29 13.11 -3.39 -13.24
CA CYS A 29 13.09 -2.32 -14.21
C CYS A 29 12.56 -1.03 -13.56
N PRO A 30 13.28 0.09 -13.60
CA PRO A 30 12.85 1.35 -12.97
C PRO A 30 11.63 1.99 -13.65
N VAL A 31 11.23 1.51 -14.83
CA VAL A 31 10.08 2.03 -15.59
C VAL A 31 8.80 1.26 -15.30
N CYS A 32 8.83 -0.08 -15.39
CA CYS A 32 7.64 -0.91 -15.15
C CYS A 32 7.58 -1.50 -13.74
N LEU A 33 8.64 -1.35 -12.94
CA LEU A 33 8.77 -1.83 -11.57
C LEU A 33 8.60 -3.34 -11.41
N LEU A 34 8.78 -4.10 -12.51
CA LEU A 34 8.79 -5.55 -12.51
C LEU A 34 10.24 -6.05 -12.52
N VAL A 35 10.47 -7.23 -11.94
CA VAL A 35 11.72 -7.98 -12.10
C VAL A 35 12.02 -8.13 -13.59
N PHE A 36 13.29 -7.99 -13.99
CA PHE A 36 13.65 -8.14 -15.39
C PHE A 36 13.27 -9.55 -15.89
N PRO A 37 12.47 -9.66 -16.97
CA PRO A 37 11.98 -10.95 -17.44
C PRO A 37 13.02 -11.76 -18.23
N SER A 38 14.10 -11.11 -18.66
CA SER A 38 15.23 -11.65 -19.42
C SER A 38 16.35 -10.60 -19.40
N ALA A 39 17.50 -10.87 -20.01
CA ALA A 39 18.62 -9.94 -20.09
C ALA A 39 18.17 -8.52 -20.44
N PRO A 40 18.24 -7.57 -19.47
CA PRO A 40 17.81 -6.21 -19.71
C PRO A 40 18.82 -5.47 -20.61
N LEU A 41 18.36 -4.39 -21.21
CA LEU A 41 19.16 -3.55 -22.08
C LEU A 41 19.84 -2.44 -21.30
N VAL A 42 21.12 -2.22 -21.59
CA VAL A 42 21.93 -1.13 -21.06
C VAL A 42 21.96 0.00 -22.08
N LEU A 43 21.53 1.19 -21.67
CA LEU A 43 21.69 2.41 -22.47
C LEU A 43 23.15 2.89 -22.43
N PRO A 44 23.61 3.69 -23.41
CA PRO A 44 24.97 4.26 -23.41
C PRO A 44 25.33 5.05 -22.13
N CYS A 45 24.34 5.61 -21.44
CA CYS A 45 24.51 6.27 -20.15
C CYS A 45 24.73 5.30 -18.97
N GLY A 46 24.73 3.98 -19.20
CA GLY A 46 24.94 2.93 -18.20
C GLY A 46 23.67 2.44 -17.49
N HIS A 47 22.54 3.13 -17.61
CA HIS A 47 21.29 2.71 -16.99
C HIS A 47 20.65 1.50 -17.70
N THR A 48 20.05 0.61 -16.91
CA THR A 48 19.54 -0.70 -17.36
C THR A 48 18.00 -0.76 -17.28
N PHE A 49 17.36 -1.27 -18.34
CA PHE A 49 15.89 -1.32 -18.46
C PHE A 49 15.44 -2.60 -19.16
N CYS A 50 14.20 -3.05 -18.93
CA CYS A 50 13.67 -4.19 -19.68
C CYS A 50 13.46 -3.81 -21.16
N ARG A 51 13.58 -4.80 -22.05
CA ARG A 51 13.46 -4.60 -23.50
C ARG A 51 12.17 -3.86 -23.90
N LYS A 52 11.04 -4.30 -23.34
CA LYS A 52 9.72 -3.72 -23.62
C LYS A 52 9.65 -2.23 -23.28
N CYS A 53 10.27 -1.82 -22.17
CA CYS A 53 10.29 -0.41 -21.77
C CYS A 53 11.15 0.44 -22.72
N ILE A 54 12.30 -0.05 -23.15
CA ILE A 54 13.13 0.66 -24.14
C ILE A 54 12.41 0.82 -25.48
N GLU A 55 11.80 -0.25 -26.00
CA GLU A 55 11.05 -0.20 -27.25
C GLU A 55 9.89 0.80 -27.15
N LYS A 56 9.16 0.80 -26.03
CA LYS A 56 8.09 1.77 -25.79
C LYS A 56 8.60 3.22 -25.71
N SER A 57 9.75 3.44 -25.08
CA SER A 57 10.39 4.77 -25.03
C SER A 57 10.83 5.26 -26.41
N MET A 58 11.28 4.37 -27.31
CA MET A 58 11.62 4.73 -28.69
C MET A 58 10.38 5.09 -29.52
N SER A 59 9.26 4.39 -29.30
CA SER A 59 8.01 4.61 -30.06
C SER A 59 7.16 5.75 -29.53
N SER A 60 7.39 6.24 -28.30
CA SER A 60 6.59 7.30 -27.68
C SER A 60 6.90 8.67 -28.28
N PRO A 61 5.93 9.38 -28.86
CA PRO A 61 6.14 10.72 -29.42
C PRO A 61 6.66 11.72 -28.38
N HIS A 62 6.26 11.57 -27.12
CA HIS A 62 6.65 12.44 -26.01
C HIS A 62 8.10 12.24 -25.53
N MET A 63 8.73 11.12 -25.88
CA MET A 63 10.11 10.81 -25.49
C MET A 63 11.11 10.98 -26.63
N ARG A 64 10.64 11.41 -27.82
CA ARG A 64 11.49 11.71 -28.97
C ARG A 64 11.88 13.18 -28.96
N THR A 65 13.13 13.48 -29.27
CA THR A 65 13.54 14.86 -29.56
C THR A 65 12.92 15.33 -30.87
N SER A 66 12.80 16.65 -31.05
CA SER A 66 12.29 17.30 -32.27
C SER A 66 12.99 16.85 -33.57
N THR A 67 14.21 16.31 -33.45
CA THR A 67 15.03 15.75 -34.54
C THR A 67 14.82 14.26 -34.82
N GLN A 68 13.88 13.58 -34.13
CA GLN A 68 13.48 12.18 -34.38
C GLN A 68 14.56 11.08 -34.21
N GLN A 69 15.82 11.44 -33.94
CA GLN A 69 16.97 10.54 -33.89
C GLN A 69 17.43 10.18 -32.47
N PHE A 70 16.85 10.81 -31.44
CA PHE A 70 17.26 10.61 -30.05
C PHE A 70 16.06 10.36 -29.14
N MET A 71 16.28 9.54 -28.13
CA MET A 71 15.42 9.36 -26.98
C MET A 71 16.14 9.83 -25.70
N GLU A 72 15.40 10.15 -24.65
CA GLU A 72 16.00 10.48 -23.35
C GLU A 72 15.96 9.27 -22.41
N CYS A 73 17.05 9.06 -21.66
CA CYS A 73 17.08 8.05 -20.61
C CYS A 73 16.01 8.35 -19.54
N PRO A 74 15.11 7.40 -19.20
CA PRO A 74 14.10 7.62 -18.17
C PRO A 74 14.64 7.93 -16.76
N LEU A 75 15.90 7.59 -16.47
CA LEU A 75 16.53 7.81 -15.17
C LEU A 75 17.34 9.12 -15.11
N CYS A 76 18.25 9.36 -16.05
CA CYS A 76 19.15 10.51 -16.02
C CYS A 76 18.88 11.58 -17.08
N ARG A 77 17.91 11.36 -17.98
CA ARG A 77 17.55 12.24 -19.11
C ARG A 77 18.66 12.48 -20.14
N GLU A 78 19.76 11.75 -20.06
CA GLU A 78 20.80 11.81 -21.09
C GLU A 78 20.24 11.38 -22.45
N LYS A 79 20.59 12.13 -23.50
CA LYS A 79 20.14 11.87 -24.86
C LYS A 79 20.88 10.67 -25.44
N VAL A 80 20.12 9.67 -25.87
CA VAL A 80 20.61 8.43 -26.45
C VAL A 80 20.13 8.35 -27.89
N SER A 81 21.04 8.16 -28.83
CA SER A 81 20.68 7.93 -30.25
C SER A 81 19.83 6.68 -30.35
N ILE A 82 18.70 6.71 -31.06
CA ILE A 82 17.82 5.53 -31.23
C ILE A 82 18.48 4.38 -32.03
N HIS A 83 19.57 4.67 -32.73
CA HIS A 83 20.35 3.69 -33.49
C HIS A 83 21.46 3.04 -32.65
N PHE A 84 21.41 3.19 -31.32
CA PHE A 84 22.41 2.59 -30.44
C PHE A 84 22.41 1.06 -30.52
N ARG A 85 23.60 0.50 -30.29
CA ARG A 85 23.76 -0.95 -30.13
C ARG A 85 23.07 -1.37 -28.83
N ARG A 86 22.04 -2.20 -28.95
CA ARG A 86 21.29 -2.76 -27.82
C ARG A 86 22.16 -3.77 -27.06
N THR A 87 22.89 -3.28 -26.07
CA THR A 87 23.76 -4.10 -25.22
C THR A 87 22.92 -4.78 -24.15
N ARG A 88 23.09 -6.10 -23.99
CA ARG A 88 22.42 -6.90 -22.97
C ARG A 88 23.28 -7.00 -21.71
N ASN A 89 22.66 -6.96 -20.55
CA ASN A 89 23.33 -7.22 -19.28
C ASN A 89 23.16 -8.69 -18.89
N PHE A 90 24.08 -9.55 -19.35
CA PHE A 90 24.03 -10.99 -19.09
C PHE A 90 24.27 -11.34 -17.61
N VAL A 91 25.06 -10.55 -16.88
CA VAL A 91 25.27 -10.77 -15.44
C VAL A 91 23.94 -10.70 -14.68
N VAL A 92 23.06 -9.78 -15.04
CA VAL A 92 21.71 -9.69 -14.43
C VAL A 92 20.86 -10.92 -14.80
N GLU A 93 20.97 -11.42 -16.03
CA GLU A 93 20.28 -12.64 -16.47
C GLU A 93 20.78 -13.88 -15.73
N ASP A 94 22.10 -14.01 -15.55
CA ASP A 94 22.72 -15.12 -14.82
C ASP A 94 22.32 -15.10 -13.33
N ILE A 95 22.33 -13.91 -12.70
CA ILE A 95 21.83 -13.73 -11.33
C ILE A 95 20.37 -14.17 -11.25
N LEU A 96 19.50 -13.69 -12.14
CA LEU A 96 18.08 -14.04 -12.16
C LEU A 96 17.84 -15.53 -12.35
N SER A 97 18.64 -16.17 -13.21
CA SER A 97 18.55 -17.62 -13.47
C SER A 97 18.99 -18.46 -12.27
N SER A 98 19.80 -17.88 -11.38
CA SER A 98 20.29 -18.53 -10.16
C SER A 98 19.37 -18.32 -8.95
N ILE A 99 18.32 -17.49 -9.08
CA ILE A 99 17.35 -17.27 -8.01
C ILE A 99 16.31 -18.37 -8.08
N GLU A 100 16.24 -19.19 -7.04
CA GLU A 100 15.06 -20.02 -6.81
C GLU A 100 13.88 -19.09 -6.49
N CYS A 101 12.87 -19.05 -7.36
CA CYS A 101 11.61 -18.42 -7.02
C CYS A 101 11.07 -19.13 -5.77
N TYR A 102 11.08 -18.45 -4.62
CA TYR A 102 10.34 -18.90 -3.46
C TYR A 102 8.86 -18.87 -3.82
N GLU A 103 8.34 -20.00 -4.29
CA GLU A 103 6.93 -20.29 -4.16
C GLU A 103 6.71 -20.50 -2.66
N PRO A 104 6.02 -19.59 -1.95
CA PRO A 104 5.58 -19.94 -0.61
C PRO A 104 4.86 -21.27 -0.72
N PRO A 105 5.13 -22.25 0.17
CA PRO A 105 4.32 -23.45 0.22
C PRO A 105 2.88 -22.98 0.18
N LEU A 106 2.09 -23.49 -0.79
CA LEU A 106 0.64 -23.37 -0.70
C LEU A 106 0.33 -23.73 0.74
N VAL A 107 -0.14 -22.78 1.54
CA VAL A 107 -0.35 -23.02 2.97
C VAL A 107 -1.31 -24.18 3.01
N VAL A 108 -0.80 -25.38 3.25
CA VAL A 108 -1.61 -26.57 3.40
C VAL A 108 -2.35 -26.28 4.69
N LEU A 109 -3.59 -25.85 4.53
CA LEU A 109 -4.45 -25.44 5.61
C LEU A 109 -4.70 -26.71 6.43
N THR A 110 -3.84 -26.97 7.41
CA THR A 110 -3.96 -28.15 8.25
C THR A 110 -5.30 -28.07 8.97
N ASN A 111 -6.00 -29.20 9.05
CA ASN A 111 -7.36 -29.27 9.60
C ASN A 111 -7.46 -28.64 11.01
N ASP A 112 -6.36 -28.63 11.76
CA ASP A 112 -6.24 -28.03 13.09
C ASP A 112 -6.30 -26.49 13.08
N ILE A 113 -5.71 -25.84 12.08
CA ILE A 113 -5.79 -24.38 11.91
C ILE A 113 -7.22 -23.99 11.55
N VAL A 114 -7.87 -24.74 10.65
CA VAL A 114 -9.29 -24.52 10.28
C VAL A 114 -10.20 -24.69 11.47
N ALA A 115 -10.01 -25.76 12.25
CA ALA A 115 -10.80 -26.03 13.43
C ALA A 115 -10.66 -24.92 14.47
N THR A 116 -9.43 -24.46 14.71
CA THR A 116 -9.13 -23.37 15.66
C THR A 116 -9.75 -22.04 15.20
N GLN A 117 -9.65 -21.71 13.91
CA GLN A 117 -10.29 -20.53 13.34
C GLN A 117 -11.82 -20.60 13.44
N LYS A 118 -12.42 -21.76 13.15
CA LYS A 118 -13.87 -21.97 13.25
C LYS A 118 -14.38 -21.78 14.68
N ILE A 119 -13.68 -22.31 15.68
CA ILE A 119 -14.01 -22.12 17.09
C ILE A 119 -13.90 -20.62 17.47
N THR A 120 -12.85 -19.94 17.01
CA THR A 120 -12.65 -18.51 17.29
C THR A 120 -13.76 -17.66 16.68
N ILE A 121 -14.12 -17.92 15.43
CA ILE A 121 -15.25 -17.26 14.74
C ILE A 121 -16.56 -17.51 15.49
N GLN A 122 -16.79 -18.72 15.97
CA GLN A 122 -18.00 -19.07 16.71
C GLN A 122 -18.07 -18.34 18.06
N ARG A 123 -16.95 -18.24 18.79
CA ARG A 123 -16.86 -17.45 20.02
C ARG A 123 -17.10 -15.96 19.78
N ILE A 124 -16.54 -15.41 18.70
CA ILE A 124 -16.76 -14.00 18.32
C ILE A 124 -18.25 -13.76 18.00
N LYS A 125 -18.88 -14.67 17.24
CA LYS A 125 -20.32 -14.59 16.94
C LYS A 125 -21.19 -14.61 18.20
N GLN A 126 -20.89 -15.49 19.14
CA GLN A 126 -21.61 -15.56 20.42
C GLN A 126 -21.43 -14.28 21.25
N LYS A 127 -20.21 -13.75 21.31
CA LYS A 127 -19.92 -12.49 22.01
C LYS A 127 -20.65 -11.31 21.35
N HIS A 128 -20.72 -11.30 20.02
CA HIS A 128 -21.46 -10.29 19.28
C HIS A 128 -22.96 -10.36 19.58
N SER A 129 -23.59 -11.54 19.49
CA SER A 129 -25.03 -11.68 19.77
C SER A 129 -25.39 -11.30 21.20
N ALA A 130 -24.54 -11.64 22.18
CA ALA A 130 -24.72 -11.22 23.57
C ALA A 130 -24.60 -9.70 23.72
N SER A 131 -23.59 -9.08 23.09
CA SER A 131 -23.40 -7.63 23.09
C SER A 131 -24.57 -6.90 22.43
N GLU A 132 -25.10 -7.41 21.32
CA GLU A 132 -26.26 -6.83 20.65
C GLU A 132 -27.52 -6.91 21.51
N GLU A 133 -27.72 -7.99 22.26
CA GLU A 133 -28.87 -8.10 23.15
C GLU A 133 -28.80 -7.10 24.30
N VAL A 134 -27.62 -6.93 24.92
CA VAL A 134 -27.40 -5.91 25.94
C VAL A 134 -27.67 -4.51 25.36
N ASN A 135 -27.16 -4.23 24.15
CA ASN A 135 -27.39 -2.96 23.49
C ASN A 135 -28.88 -2.70 23.22
N ARG A 136 -29.64 -3.71 22.74
CA ARG A 136 -31.09 -3.59 22.57
C ARG A 136 -31.82 -3.27 23.87
N LYS A 137 -31.42 -3.90 24.99
CA LYS A 137 -31.99 -3.61 26.32
C LYS A 137 -31.69 -2.18 26.78
N LEU A 138 -30.46 -1.71 26.57
CA LEU A 138 -30.05 -0.34 26.89
C LEU A 138 -30.82 0.70 26.07
N ILE A 139 -30.96 0.48 24.76
CA ILE A 139 -31.76 1.36 23.88
C ILE A 139 -33.20 1.48 24.39
N LYS A 140 -33.81 0.35 24.78
CA LYS A 140 -35.17 0.35 25.35
C LYS A 140 -35.24 1.16 26.65
N ARG A 141 -34.29 0.96 27.58
CA ARG A 141 -34.23 1.74 28.83
C ARG A 141 -34.02 3.23 28.57
N ASN A 142 -33.15 3.60 27.65
CA ASN A 142 -32.91 4.99 27.26
C ASN A 142 -34.17 5.63 26.67
N SER A 143 -34.95 4.89 25.87
CA SER A 143 -36.24 5.37 25.37
C SER A 143 -37.24 5.64 26.50
N GLU A 144 -37.38 4.70 27.45
CA GLU A 144 -38.28 4.90 28.60
C GLU A 144 -37.84 6.08 29.49
N LEU A 145 -36.54 6.21 29.77
CA LEU A 145 -36.00 7.35 30.51
C LEU A 145 -36.27 8.67 29.77
N THR A 146 -36.13 8.69 28.45
CA THR A 146 -36.44 9.89 27.63
C THR A 146 -37.91 10.28 27.75
N LYS A 147 -38.84 9.31 27.78
CA LYS A 147 -40.27 9.59 28.00
C LYS A 147 -40.52 10.20 29.38
N VAL A 148 -39.92 9.64 30.43
CA VAL A 148 -40.02 10.17 31.79
C VAL A 148 -39.49 11.61 31.86
N ILE A 149 -38.31 11.87 31.28
CA ILE A 149 -37.73 13.22 31.23
C ILE A 149 -38.67 14.20 30.52
N ARG A 150 -39.29 13.81 29.40
CA ARG A 150 -40.27 14.65 28.69
C ARG A 150 -41.49 14.97 29.56
N ILE A 151 -42.06 13.98 30.25
CA ILE A 151 -43.21 14.19 31.14
C ILE A 151 -42.84 15.14 32.28
N LEU A 152 -41.72 14.90 32.95
CA LEU A 152 -41.25 15.77 34.03
C LEU A 152 -41.01 17.21 33.54
N SER A 153 -40.41 17.38 32.36
CA SER A 153 -40.20 18.70 31.77
C SER A 153 -41.51 19.44 31.48
N ALA A 154 -42.56 18.74 31.06
CA ALA A 154 -43.88 19.33 30.81
C ALA A 154 -44.58 19.75 32.12
N ILE A 155 -44.48 18.92 33.16
CA ILE A 155 -45.02 19.25 34.50
C ILE A 155 -44.34 20.50 35.04
N VAL A 156 -43.00 20.54 35.03
CA VAL A 156 -42.22 21.69 35.48
C VAL A 156 -42.62 22.94 34.68
N GLY A 157 -42.75 22.84 33.35
CA GLY A 157 -43.22 23.93 32.50
C GLY A 157 -44.61 24.45 32.90
N ALA A 158 -45.58 23.57 33.15
CA ALA A 158 -46.93 23.95 33.57
C ALA A 158 -46.95 24.60 34.97
N CYS A 159 -46.16 24.08 35.92
CA CYS A 159 -46.00 24.68 37.24
C CYS A 159 -45.37 26.08 37.15
N CYS A 160 -44.34 26.27 36.32
CA CYS A 160 -43.75 27.59 36.11
C CYS A 160 -44.76 28.59 35.52
N LEU A 161 -45.54 28.19 34.51
CA LEU A 161 -46.55 29.05 33.90
C LEU A 161 -47.66 29.45 34.89
N SER A 162 -48.13 28.50 35.71
CA SER A 162 -49.17 28.79 36.72
C SER A 162 -48.66 29.72 37.81
N VAL A 163 -47.41 29.56 38.29
CA VAL A 163 -46.78 30.50 39.23
C VAL A 163 -46.65 31.89 38.62
N LEU A 164 -46.17 32.00 37.38
CA LEU A 164 -46.06 33.28 36.68
C LEU A 164 -47.42 33.97 36.52
N ALA A 165 -48.46 33.24 36.12
CA ALA A 165 -49.81 33.78 35.99
C ALA A 165 -50.36 34.28 37.34
N TYR A 166 -50.14 33.55 38.42
CA TYR A 166 -50.55 33.96 39.76
C TYR A 166 -49.80 35.22 40.24
N THR A 167 -48.48 35.30 39.99
CA THR A 167 -47.69 36.50 40.33
C THR A 167 -48.12 37.73 39.54
N LEU A 168 -48.52 37.58 38.27
CA LEU A 168 -49.02 38.68 37.43
C LEU A 168 -50.44 39.13 37.81
N TYR A 169 -51.24 38.26 38.41
CA TYR A 169 -52.60 38.59 38.85
C TYR A 169 -52.63 39.40 40.16
N ILE A 170 -51.60 39.26 41.00
CA ILE A 170 -51.50 39.92 42.32
C ILE A 170 -50.86 41.32 42.24
N VAL A 171 -50.17 41.64 41.14
CA VAL A 171 -49.52 42.94 40.87
C VAL A 171 -50.43 43.81 40.02
#